data_AF-A0A369TAU1-F1
#
_entry.id   AF-A0A369TAU1-F1
#
_cell.length_a   1.000
_cell.length_b   1.000
_cell.length_c   1.000
_cell.angle_alpha   90.00
_cell.angle_beta   90.00
_cell.angle_gamma   90.00
#
_symmetry.space_group_name_H-M   'P 1'
#
loop_
_entity.id
_entity.type
_entity.pdbx_description
1 polymer ?
#
loop_
_entity_poly.entity_id
_entity_poly.type
_entity_poly.pdbx_seq_one_letter_code
_entity_poly.pdbx_strand_id
1 'polypeptide(L)'
;MVQDPRTERLLGDIELVRSRGDPARGRLCVMSLVAVLAGEVHSDRPASASPLIAAFARPVNDAMDRATRQRLIPFAPRILGTVAGDDALRREIVQAELMHTLLPAIVTDLQAGAHDHAQRRAAELTAMLAGELAATPVDRQPALAQDAGWDHAALIGPLRVAITAYRDCAGVQQAEAVARLLIAAVSCLARPTRRAWYWDRAIGLLDRLCEVGREAAVPAGREDVESNRRNVTA
;
A
#
# COMPACT_ATOMS: atom_id res chain seq x y z
N MET A 1 -7.47 -2.07 -22.50
CA MET A 1 -8.60 -2.42 -21.62
C MET A 1 -9.76 -1.52 -22.01
N VAL A 2 -10.80 -2.07 -22.66
CA VAL A 2 -11.99 -1.29 -23.06
C VAL A 2 -12.71 -0.87 -21.78
N GLN A 3 -12.74 0.42 -21.48
CA GLN A 3 -13.47 0.92 -20.31
C GLN A 3 -14.96 0.78 -20.60
N ASP A 4 -15.66 0.05 -19.72
CA ASP A 4 -17.11 -0.08 -19.76
C ASP A 4 -17.75 1.28 -19.43
N PRO A 5 -18.55 1.88 -20.33
CA PRO A 5 -19.17 3.19 -20.10
C PRO A 5 -20.02 3.27 -18.84
N ARG A 6 -20.53 2.14 -18.32
CA ARG A 6 -21.25 2.11 -17.04
C ARG A 6 -20.29 2.28 -15.86
N THR A 7 -19.14 1.63 -15.92
CA THR A 7 -18.08 1.77 -14.92
C THR A 7 -17.55 3.21 -14.89
N GLU A 8 -17.30 3.83 -16.04
CA GLU A 8 -16.84 5.24 -16.11
C GLU A 8 -17.83 6.21 -15.46
N ARG A 9 -19.14 6.06 -15.75
CA ARG A 9 -20.18 6.89 -15.13
C ARG A 9 -20.23 6.70 -13.62
N LEU A 10 -20.21 5.45 -13.16
CA LEU A 10 -20.19 5.15 -11.72
C LEU A 10 -18.99 5.83 -11.05
N LEU A 11 -17.79 5.71 -11.62
CA LEU A 11 -16.60 6.34 -11.04
C LEU A 11 -16.69 7.88 -11.01
N GLY A 12 -17.36 8.49 -11.99
CA GLY A 12 -17.58 9.95 -12.05
C GLY A 12 -18.54 10.48 -10.98
N ASP A 13 -19.48 9.66 -10.52
CA ASP A 13 -20.53 10.05 -9.55
C ASP A 13 -20.15 9.73 -8.09
N ILE A 14 -19.01 9.06 -7.85
CA ILE A 14 -18.59 8.64 -6.51
C ILE A 14 -17.72 9.69 -5.82
N GLU A 15 -18.07 9.99 -4.56
CA GLU A 15 -17.21 10.68 -3.61
C GLU A 15 -16.56 9.67 -2.66
N LEU A 16 -15.23 9.67 -2.59
CA LEU A 16 -14.53 8.90 -1.58
C LEU A 16 -14.62 9.56 -0.20
N VAL A 17 -15.09 8.80 0.79
CA VAL A 17 -15.23 9.20 2.19
C VAL A 17 -14.38 8.31 3.12
N ARG A 18 -14.30 8.73 4.39
CA ARG A 18 -13.71 7.90 5.45
C ARG A 18 -14.66 6.77 5.81
N SER A 19 -14.09 5.65 6.24
CA SER A 19 -14.81 4.45 6.65
C SER A 19 -15.72 3.91 5.52
N ARG A 20 -16.52 2.89 5.82
CA ARG A 20 -17.27 2.13 4.80
C ARG A 20 -18.15 3.00 3.86
N GLY A 21 -18.75 4.08 4.37
CA GLY A 21 -19.65 4.93 3.59
C GLY A 21 -21.04 4.30 3.34
N ASP A 22 -21.78 4.88 2.39
CA ASP A 22 -23.17 4.62 2.02
C ASP A 22 -23.33 4.64 0.47
N PRO A 23 -23.56 3.47 -0.16
CA PRO A 23 -23.71 3.35 -1.62
C PRO A 23 -24.90 4.12 -2.16
N ALA A 24 -25.99 4.24 -1.40
CA ALA A 24 -27.20 4.93 -1.85
C ALA A 24 -26.98 6.44 -2.04
N ARG A 25 -25.91 6.98 -1.45
CA ARG A 25 -25.51 8.39 -1.57
C ARG A 25 -24.31 8.61 -2.50
N GLY A 26 -23.79 7.56 -3.12
CA GLY A 26 -22.55 7.63 -3.90
C GLY A 26 -21.31 7.97 -3.06
N ARG A 27 -21.32 7.67 -1.76
CA ARG A 27 -20.24 8.03 -0.83
C ARG A 27 -19.60 6.77 -0.27
N LEU A 28 -18.40 6.39 -0.71
CA LEU A 28 -17.78 5.10 -0.36
C LEU A 28 -16.32 5.30 0.08
N CYS A 29 -15.71 4.41 0.88
CA CYS A 29 -14.25 4.35 0.85
C CYS A 29 -13.79 3.63 -0.42
N VAL A 30 -12.49 3.72 -0.74
CA VAL A 30 -11.92 3.01 -1.90
C VAL A 30 -12.26 1.51 -1.89
N MET A 31 -12.23 0.84 -0.73
CA MET A 31 -12.54 -0.59 -0.64
C MET A 31 -14.04 -0.91 -0.77
N SER A 32 -14.91 -0.01 -0.35
CA SER A 32 -16.35 -0.18 -0.58
C SER A 32 -16.73 0.09 -2.02
N LEU A 33 -16.02 0.97 -2.71
CA LEU A 33 -16.13 1.10 -4.16
C LEU A 33 -15.70 -0.19 -4.87
N VAL A 34 -14.62 -0.85 -4.42
CA VAL A 34 -14.23 -2.17 -4.94
C VAL A 34 -15.34 -3.20 -4.75
N ALA A 35 -15.94 -3.28 -3.55
CA ALA A 35 -17.06 -4.20 -3.29
C ALA A 35 -18.25 -3.95 -4.23
N VAL A 36 -18.62 -2.68 -4.45
CA VAL A 36 -19.70 -2.29 -5.37
C VAL A 36 -19.36 -2.70 -6.81
N LEU A 37 -18.13 -2.44 -7.28
CA LEU A 37 -17.69 -2.83 -8.62
C LEU A 37 -17.69 -4.35 -8.82
N ALA A 38 -17.41 -5.11 -7.76
CA ALA A 38 -17.44 -6.57 -7.76
C ALA A 38 -18.86 -7.15 -7.70
N GLY A 39 -19.89 -6.32 -7.47
CA GLY A 39 -21.25 -6.79 -7.20
C GLY A 39 -21.40 -7.48 -5.84
N GLU A 40 -20.51 -7.23 -4.90
CA GLU A 40 -20.53 -7.81 -3.56
C GLU A 40 -21.47 -7.03 -2.63
N VAL A 41 -21.80 -7.65 -1.49
CA VAL A 41 -22.47 -6.95 -0.38
C VAL A 41 -21.60 -5.78 0.09
N HIS A 42 -22.24 -4.64 0.36
CA HIS A 42 -21.55 -3.42 0.82
C HIS A 42 -20.65 -3.69 2.03
N SER A 43 -19.34 -3.58 1.82
CA SER A 43 -18.29 -3.92 2.77
C SER A 43 -17.07 -3.03 2.52
N ASP A 44 -16.23 -2.81 3.53
CA ASP A 44 -14.89 -2.24 3.35
C ASP A 44 -13.80 -3.32 3.28
N ARG A 45 -14.21 -4.60 3.23
CA ARG A 45 -13.38 -5.80 3.11
C ARG A 45 -13.92 -6.68 1.97
N PRO A 46 -13.79 -6.25 0.71
CA PRO A 46 -14.26 -7.03 -0.42
C PRO A 46 -13.48 -8.33 -0.56
N ALA A 47 -14.15 -9.41 -0.94
CA ALA A 47 -13.54 -10.73 -1.18
C ALA A 47 -12.75 -10.76 -2.51
N SER A 48 -13.10 -9.89 -3.45
CA SER A 48 -12.44 -9.74 -4.76
C SER A 48 -11.11 -8.97 -4.75
N ALA A 49 -10.65 -8.50 -3.59
CA ALA A 49 -9.38 -7.79 -3.43
C ALA A 49 -8.36 -8.61 -2.62
N SER A 50 -7.07 -8.40 -2.89
CA SER A 50 -6.00 -8.89 -2.02
C SER A 50 -6.19 -8.35 -0.59
N PRO A 51 -6.20 -9.21 0.45
CA PRO A 51 -6.25 -8.78 1.84
C PRO A 51 -5.08 -7.86 2.23
N LEU A 52 -3.90 -8.05 1.63
CA LEU A 52 -2.72 -7.20 1.83
C LEU A 52 -2.98 -5.78 1.31
N ILE A 53 -3.50 -5.66 0.07
CA ILE A 53 -3.87 -4.36 -0.51
C ILE A 53 -4.95 -3.69 0.34
N ALA A 54 -5.98 -4.43 0.75
CA ALA A 54 -7.04 -3.89 1.59
C ALA A 54 -6.52 -3.37 2.94
N ALA A 55 -5.58 -4.08 3.57
CA ALA A 55 -4.96 -3.69 4.83
C ALA A 55 -4.13 -2.40 4.72
N PHE A 56 -3.53 -2.15 3.56
CA PHE A 56 -2.85 -0.88 3.28
C PHE A 56 -3.83 0.25 2.91
N ALA A 57 -4.74 0.00 1.95
CA ALA A 57 -5.57 1.02 1.33
C ALA A 57 -6.62 1.62 2.28
N ARG A 58 -7.20 0.81 3.18
CA ARG A 58 -8.23 1.27 4.14
C ARG A 58 -7.74 2.37 5.08
N PRO A 59 -6.66 2.18 5.87
CA PRO A 59 -6.17 3.24 6.74
C PRO A 59 -5.64 4.45 5.96
N VAL A 60 -5.01 4.25 4.79
CA VAL A 60 -4.56 5.35 3.93
C VAL A 60 -5.73 6.22 3.44
N ASN A 61 -6.80 5.59 2.93
CA ASN A 61 -8.03 6.28 2.55
C ASN A 61 -8.58 7.13 3.70
N ASP A 62 -8.66 6.55 4.89
CA ASP A 62 -9.27 7.21 6.05
C ASP A 62 -8.42 8.39 6.55
N ALA A 63 -7.09 8.28 6.46
CA ALA A 63 -6.16 9.31 6.88
C ALA A 63 -6.03 10.49 5.90
N MET A 64 -6.20 10.26 4.59
CA MET A 64 -6.14 11.33 3.60
C MET A 64 -7.20 12.42 3.86
N ASP A 65 -6.88 13.67 3.51
CA ASP A 65 -7.87 14.74 3.42
C ASP A 65 -8.86 14.49 2.28
N ARG A 66 -9.94 15.29 2.22
CA ARG A 66 -11.02 15.09 1.24
C ARG A 66 -10.52 15.13 -0.20
N ALA A 67 -9.66 16.07 -0.56
CA ALA A 67 -9.20 16.29 -1.93
C ALA A 67 -8.20 15.20 -2.34
N THR A 68 -7.21 14.92 -1.49
CA THR A 68 -6.21 13.88 -1.74
C THR A 68 -6.87 12.50 -1.88
N ARG A 69 -7.88 12.19 -1.06
CA ARG A 69 -8.56 10.88 -1.10
C ARG A 69 -9.21 10.60 -2.44
N GLN A 70 -9.73 11.61 -3.16
CA GLN A 70 -10.38 11.38 -4.46
C GLN A 70 -9.41 10.83 -5.51
N ARG A 71 -8.10 11.04 -5.34
CA ARG A 71 -7.06 10.45 -6.19
C ARG A 71 -7.03 8.92 -6.14
N LEU A 72 -7.70 8.30 -5.16
CA LEU A 72 -7.82 6.84 -5.03
C LEU A 72 -8.93 6.24 -5.90
N ILE A 73 -9.85 7.03 -6.47
CA ILE A 73 -10.95 6.53 -7.32
C ILE A 73 -10.45 5.61 -8.45
N PRO A 74 -9.42 5.98 -9.23
CA PRO A 74 -8.92 5.14 -10.33
C PRO A 74 -8.33 3.79 -9.86
N PHE A 75 -8.04 3.65 -8.56
CA PHE A 75 -7.49 2.41 -8.01
C PHE A 75 -8.57 1.37 -7.72
N ALA A 76 -9.83 1.74 -7.51
CA ALA A 76 -10.88 0.75 -7.23
C ALA A 76 -11.02 -0.34 -8.31
N PRO A 77 -11.15 -0.02 -9.62
CA PRO A 77 -11.17 -1.06 -10.65
C PRO A 77 -9.83 -1.81 -10.82
N ARG A 78 -8.73 -1.22 -10.35
CA ARG A 78 -7.37 -1.79 -10.39
C ARG A 78 -7.08 -2.75 -9.23
N ILE A 79 -7.73 -2.53 -8.09
CA ILE A 79 -7.71 -3.39 -6.91
C ILE A 79 -8.64 -4.59 -7.13
N LEU A 80 -9.75 -4.39 -7.85
CA LEU A 80 -10.64 -5.46 -8.27
C LEU A 80 -9.85 -6.56 -9.01
N GLY A 81 -9.99 -7.81 -8.56
CA GLY A 81 -9.31 -8.97 -9.16
C GLY A 81 -7.90 -9.23 -8.64
N THR A 82 -7.39 -8.43 -7.71
CA THR A 82 -6.04 -8.63 -7.12
C THR A 82 -5.95 -9.82 -6.17
N VAL A 83 -7.09 -10.41 -5.77
CA VAL A 83 -7.18 -11.56 -4.86
C VAL A 83 -6.37 -12.77 -5.34
N ALA A 84 -6.28 -13.00 -6.65
CA ALA A 84 -5.52 -14.09 -7.24
C ALA A 84 -4.02 -13.77 -7.46
N GLY A 85 -3.58 -12.57 -7.09
CA GLY A 85 -2.19 -12.14 -7.29
C GLY A 85 -1.21 -12.67 -6.24
N ASP A 86 0.08 -12.41 -6.46
CA ASP A 86 1.16 -12.89 -5.61
C ASP A 86 1.39 -11.96 -4.40
N ASP A 87 0.76 -12.29 -3.27
CA ASP A 87 0.94 -11.55 -2.01
C ASP A 87 2.36 -11.71 -1.43
N ALA A 88 3.13 -12.74 -1.81
CA ALA A 88 4.54 -12.85 -1.41
C ALA A 88 5.38 -11.78 -2.11
N LEU A 89 5.19 -11.58 -3.42
CA LEU A 89 5.84 -10.48 -4.14
C LEU A 89 5.38 -9.11 -3.63
N ARG A 90 4.09 -8.92 -3.33
CA ARG A 90 3.60 -7.68 -2.73
C ARG A 90 4.26 -7.38 -1.38
N ARG A 91 4.47 -8.40 -0.55
CA ARG A 91 5.19 -8.29 0.74
C ARG A 91 6.63 -7.78 0.53
N GLU A 92 7.33 -8.27 -0.48
CA GLU A 92 8.67 -7.78 -0.84
C GLU A 92 8.65 -6.31 -1.31
N ILE A 93 7.65 -5.91 -2.11
CA ILE A 93 7.48 -4.51 -2.54
C ILE A 93 7.22 -3.59 -1.34
N VAL A 94 6.35 -3.99 -0.41
CA VAL A 94 6.06 -3.24 0.83
C VAL A 94 7.32 -3.10 1.67
N GLN A 95 8.11 -4.18 1.81
CA GLN A 95 9.35 -4.14 2.57
C GLN A 95 10.38 -3.21 1.95
N ALA A 96 10.58 -3.29 0.63
CA ALA A 96 11.50 -2.42 -0.08
C ALA A 96 11.09 -0.94 0.05
N GLU A 97 9.79 -0.64 -0.02
CA GLU A 97 9.28 0.72 0.19
C GLU A 97 9.55 1.21 1.61
N LEU A 98 9.31 0.37 2.62
CA LEU A 98 9.60 0.69 4.01
C LEU A 98 11.09 1.00 4.21
N MET A 99 11.96 0.06 3.84
CA MET A 99 13.38 0.10 4.19
C MET A 99 14.17 1.13 3.38
N HIS A 100 13.88 1.26 2.09
CA HIS A 100 14.68 2.09 1.19
C HIS A 100 14.09 3.48 0.95
N THR A 101 12.83 3.72 1.29
CA THR A 101 12.17 5.00 1.01
C THR A 101 11.56 5.64 2.25
N LEU A 102 10.61 4.95 2.91
CA LEU A 102 9.85 5.55 4.00
C LEU A 102 10.70 5.77 5.25
N LEU A 103 11.45 4.76 5.70
CA LEU A 103 12.25 4.85 6.92
C LEU A 103 13.36 5.93 6.82
N PRO A 104 14.16 6.02 5.74
CA PRO A 104 15.12 7.11 5.57
C PRO A 104 14.46 8.51 5.53
N ALA A 105 13.30 8.64 4.88
CA ALA A 105 12.57 9.90 4.84
C ALA A 105 12.03 10.29 6.23
N ILE A 106 11.49 9.32 6.98
CA ILE A 106 11.03 9.51 8.36
C ILE A 106 12.19 9.98 9.24
N VAL A 107 13.36 9.35 9.16
CA VAL A 107 14.56 9.77 9.91
C VAL A 107 14.92 11.22 9.59
N THR A 108 14.96 11.56 8.30
CA THR A 108 15.28 12.94 7.84
C THR A 108 14.29 13.95 8.42
N ASP A 109 12.99 13.66 8.33
CA ASP A 109 11.95 14.58 8.78
C ASP A 109 11.88 14.66 10.33
N LEU A 110 12.18 13.58 11.05
CA LEU A 110 12.34 13.57 12.51
C LEU A 110 13.46 14.51 12.95
N GLN A 111 14.64 14.37 12.35
CA GLN A 111 15.80 15.21 12.66
C GLN A 111 15.53 16.68 12.34
N ALA A 112 14.87 16.95 11.21
CA ALA A 112 14.53 18.31 10.79
C ALA A 112 13.40 18.96 11.59
N GLY A 113 12.59 18.17 12.30
CA GLY A 113 11.44 18.63 13.09
C GLY A 113 11.69 18.68 14.61
N ALA A 114 12.76 18.07 15.09
CA ALA A 114 13.07 17.99 16.51
C ALA A 114 13.45 19.35 17.12
N HIS A 115 12.62 19.86 18.03
CA HIS A 115 12.79 21.17 18.65
C HIS A 115 13.18 21.09 20.13
N ASP A 116 12.79 20.04 20.84
CA ASP A 116 13.18 19.80 22.23
C ASP A 116 14.19 18.64 22.40
N HIS A 117 14.70 18.46 23.62
CA HIS A 117 15.69 17.44 23.92
C HIS A 117 15.14 16.01 23.74
N ALA A 118 13.89 15.76 24.12
CA ALA A 118 13.29 14.44 24.04
C ALA A 118 13.08 14.02 22.58
N GLN A 119 12.64 14.94 21.73
CA GLN A 119 12.48 14.73 20.29
C GLN A 119 13.82 14.52 19.59
N ARG A 120 14.85 15.29 19.94
CA ARG A 120 16.20 15.08 19.40
C ARG A 120 16.71 13.69 19.75
N ARG A 121 16.55 13.28 21.01
CA ARG A 121 16.94 11.94 21.46
C ARG A 121 16.17 10.83 20.73
N ALA A 122 14.85 10.98 20.56
CA ALA A 122 14.03 10.02 19.84
C ALA A 122 14.43 9.92 18.36
N ALA A 123 14.71 11.06 17.71
CA ALA A 123 15.17 11.13 16.32
C ALA A 123 16.55 10.47 16.14
N GLU A 124 17.49 10.72 17.05
CA GLU A 124 18.81 10.07 17.07
C GLU A 124 18.69 8.56 17.20
N LEU A 125 17.89 8.07 18.15
CA LEU A 125 17.65 6.64 18.33
C LEU A 125 17.00 6.01 17.09
N THR A 126 16.01 6.66 16.48
CA THR A 126 15.42 6.17 15.23
C THR A 126 16.44 6.13 14.10
N ALA A 127 17.33 7.13 13.99
CA ALA A 127 18.38 7.16 12.97
C ALA A 127 19.39 6.03 13.16
N MET A 128 19.83 5.80 14.40
CA MET A 128 20.73 4.69 14.75
C MET A 128 20.09 3.34 14.43
N LEU A 129 18.86 3.10 14.89
CA LEU A 129 18.12 1.87 14.61
C LEU A 129 17.93 1.66 13.10
N ALA A 130 17.60 2.70 12.33
CA ALA A 130 17.45 2.58 10.89
C ALA A 130 18.77 2.17 10.20
N GLY A 131 19.90 2.72 10.64
CA GLY A 131 21.23 2.32 10.17
C GLY A 131 21.56 0.87 10.52
N GLU A 132 21.28 0.45 11.75
CA GLU A 132 21.51 -0.93 12.18
C GLU A 132 20.60 -1.93 11.45
N LEU A 133 19.32 -1.61 11.26
CA LEU A 133 18.40 -2.43 10.47
C LEU A 133 18.88 -2.60 9.03
N ALA A 134 19.39 -1.54 8.40
CA ALA A 134 19.91 -1.59 7.04
C ALA A 134 21.17 -2.47 6.91
N ALA A 135 21.99 -2.54 7.95
CA ALA A 135 23.19 -3.38 7.99
C ALA A 135 22.92 -4.83 8.47
N THR A 136 21.74 -5.08 9.04
CA THR A 136 21.40 -6.35 9.68
C THR A 136 20.64 -7.28 8.72
N PRO A 137 21.06 -8.56 8.60
CA PRO A 137 20.31 -9.57 7.86
C PRO A 137 18.85 -9.67 8.32
N VAL A 138 17.93 -9.88 7.37
CA VAL A 138 16.48 -9.87 7.59
C VAL A 138 16.03 -10.81 8.73
N ASP A 139 16.67 -11.97 8.87
CA ASP A 139 16.35 -12.96 9.91
C ASP A 139 16.63 -12.45 11.34
N ARG A 140 17.53 -11.49 11.49
CA ARG A 140 17.93 -10.90 12.79
C ARG A 140 17.26 -9.56 13.08
N GLN A 141 16.68 -8.90 12.08
CA GLN A 141 16.02 -7.61 12.25
C GLN A 141 14.92 -7.60 13.33
N PRO A 142 14.06 -8.63 13.48
CA PRO A 142 13.06 -8.64 14.55
C PRO A 142 13.68 -8.60 15.94
N ALA A 143 14.73 -9.38 16.20
CA ALA A 143 15.39 -9.39 17.51
C ALA A 143 16.01 -8.03 17.82
N LEU A 144 16.68 -7.41 16.84
CA LEU A 144 17.22 -6.06 16.95
C LEU A 144 16.12 -5.04 17.26
N ALA A 145 15.03 -5.03 16.48
CA ALA A 145 13.95 -4.06 16.64
C ALA A 145 13.24 -4.21 17.99
N GLN A 146 13.19 -5.41 18.58
CA GLN A 146 12.55 -5.69 19.86
C GLN A 146 13.44 -5.38 21.08
N ASP A 147 14.71 -5.02 20.87
CA ASP A 147 15.57 -4.58 21.98
C ASP A 147 14.96 -3.35 22.68
N ALA A 148 14.91 -3.40 24.01
CA ALA A 148 14.32 -2.36 24.85
C ALA A 148 15.10 -1.03 24.78
N GLY A 149 16.37 -1.06 24.38
CA GLY A 149 17.18 0.13 24.10
C GLY A 149 16.57 1.04 23.04
N TRP A 150 15.69 0.51 22.19
CA TRP A 150 14.97 1.26 21.17
C TRP A 150 13.57 1.74 21.59
N ASP A 151 13.11 1.50 22.83
CA ASP A 151 11.76 1.87 23.28
C ASP A 151 11.45 3.37 23.15
N HIS A 152 12.50 4.20 23.18
CA HIS A 152 12.39 5.65 23.01
C HIS A 152 12.61 6.13 21.57
N ALA A 153 12.84 5.24 20.61
CA ALA A 153 12.87 5.60 19.20
C ALA A 153 11.46 6.04 18.74
N ALA A 154 11.40 7.10 17.95
CA ALA A 154 10.14 7.56 17.37
C ALA A 154 9.54 6.48 16.46
N LEU A 155 8.22 6.32 16.57
CA LEU A 155 7.41 5.36 15.78
C LEU A 155 7.83 3.89 15.93
N ILE A 156 8.51 3.53 17.02
CA ILE A 156 9.03 2.18 17.25
C ILE A 156 7.95 1.09 17.21
N GLY A 157 6.75 1.36 17.74
CA GLY A 157 5.66 0.38 17.79
C GLY A 157 5.27 -0.17 16.41
N PRO A 158 4.78 0.67 15.48
CA PRO A 158 4.49 0.25 14.11
C PRO A 158 5.70 -0.32 13.36
N LEU A 159 6.92 0.18 13.62
CA LEU A 159 8.14 -0.36 13.00
C LEU A 159 8.42 -1.81 13.44
N ARG A 160 8.33 -2.11 14.74
CA ARG A 160 8.46 -3.47 15.28
C ARG A 160 7.45 -4.42 14.62
N VAL A 161 6.18 -4.00 14.53
CA VAL A 161 5.14 -4.81 13.87
C VAL A 161 5.47 -5.07 12.41
N ALA A 162 5.90 -4.05 11.66
CA ALA A 162 6.24 -4.20 10.25
C ALA A 162 7.41 -5.18 10.04
N ILE A 163 8.50 -5.04 10.81
CA ILE A 163 9.68 -5.91 10.72
C ILE A 163 9.37 -7.35 11.10
N THR A 164 8.67 -7.57 12.23
CA THR A 164 8.26 -8.92 12.65
C THR A 164 7.30 -9.55 11.64
N ALA A 165 6.28 -8.81 11.18
CA ALA A 165 5.30 -9.32 10.24
C ALA A 165 5.92 -9.68 8.87
N TYR A 166 6.90 -8.90 8.41
CA TYR A 166 7.63 -9.24 7.18
C TYR A 166 8.35 -10.59 7.30
N ARG A 167 9.06 -10.81 8.42
CA ARG A 167 9.79 -12.05 8.70
C ARG A 167 8.84 -13.25 8.83
N ASP A 168 7.71 -13.07 9.49
CA ASP A 168 6.71 -14.13 9.71
C ASP A 168 5.81 -14.37 8.49
N CYS A 169 6.12 -13.74 7.34
CA CYS A 169 5.31 -13.79 6.12
C CYS A 169 3.86 -13.32 6.31
N ALA A 170 3.61 -12.51 7.34
CA ALA A 170 2.30 -11.96 7.70
C ALA A 170 2.02 -10.66 6.93
N GLY A 171 1.85 -10.78 5.60
CA GLY A 171 1.79 -9.64 4.68
C GLY A 171 0.67 -8.62 4.98
N VAL A 172 -0.49 -9.09 5.45
CA VAL A 172 -1.63 -8.23 5.86
C VAL A 172 -1.22 -7.32 7.01
N GLN A 173 -0.61 -7.90 8.06
CA GLN A 173 -0.15 -7.17 9.24
C GLN A 173 1.00 -6.22 8.89
N GLN A 174 1.93 -6.65 8.03
CA GLN A 174 3.03 -5.80 7.56
C GLN A 174 2.49 -4.58 6.81
N ALA A 175 1.58 -4.78 5.85
CA ALA A 175 1.01 -3.71 5.04
C ALA A 175 0.23 -2.69 5.89
N GLU A 176 -0.55 -3.16 6.87
CA GLU A 176 -1.22 -2.26 7.83
C GLU A 176 -0.22 -1.46 8.68
N ALA A 177 0.85 -2.11 9.17
CA ALA A 177 1.88 -1.45 9.97
C ALA A 177 2.64 -0.38 9.18
N VAL A 178 2.96 -0.66 7.91
CA VAL A 178 3.60 0.32 7.00
C VAL A 178 2.65 1.48 6.70
N ALA A 179 1.36 1.24 6.50
CA ALA A 179 0.38 2.31 6.37
C ALA A 179 0.35 3.19 7.63
N ARG A 180 0.37 2.59 8.83
CA ARG A 180 0.41 3.32 10.11
C ARG A 180 1.68 4.16 10.27
N LEU A 181 2.85 3.65 9.87
CA LEU A 181 4.11 4.42 9.84
C LEU A 181 3.98 5.65 8.94
N LEU A 182 3.48 5.46 7.72
CA LEU A 182 3.29 6.54 6.75
C LEU A 182 2.31 7.59 7.28
N ILE A 183 1.17 7.17 7.83
CA ILE A 183 0.15 8.07 8.40
C ILE A 183 0.71 8.86 9.58
N ALA A 184 1.46 8.20 10.47
CA ALA A 184 2.10 8.86 11.60
C ALA A 184 3.15 9.88 11.12
N ALA A 185 3.91 9.55 10.08
CA ALA A 185 4.85 10.47 9.46
C ALA A 185 4.14 11.72 8.91
N VAL A 186 3.04 11.56 8.16
CA VAL A 186 2.25 12.68 7.64
C VAL A 186 1.66 13.55 8.76
N SER A 187 1.13 12.91 9.80
CA SER A 187 0.33 13.57 10.83
C SER A 187 1.20 14.30 11.86
N CYS A 188 2.32 13.69 12.24
CA CYS A 188 3.12 14.14 13.38
C CYS A 188 4.46 14.77 12.98
N LEU A 189 5.02 14.41 11.83
CA LEU A 189 6.43 14.69 11.50
C LEU A 189 6.57 15.61 10.29
N ALA A 190 5.78 15.36 9.24
CA ALA A 190 5.90 16.04 7.97
C ALA A 190 5.47 17.51 8.10
N ARG A 191 6.39 18.41 7.71
CA ARG A 191 6.07 19.81 7.41
C ARG A 191 4.94 19.85 6.37
N PRO A 192 4.09 20.88 6.32
CA PRO A 192 2.97 20.95 5.38
C PRO A 192 3.35 20.61 3.92
N THR A 193 4.53 21.07 3.48
CA THR A 193 5.08 20.80 2.14
C THR A 193 5.49 19.34 1.91
N ARG A 194 5.86 18.60 2.96
CA ARG A 194 6.26 17.19 2.90
C ARG A 194 5.07 16.22 2.88
N ARG A 195 3.89 16.65 3.36
CA ARG A 195 2.70 15.78 3.43
C ARG A 195 2.29 15.24 2.06
N ALA A 196 2.35 16.08 1.03
CA ALA A 196 2.04 15.68 -0.34
C ALA A 196 2.96 14.53 -0.81
N TRP A 197 4.27 14.62 -0.53
CA TRP A 197 5.24 13.59 -0.89
C TRP A 197 4.88 12.22 -0.29
N TYR A 198 4.53 12.15 0.98
CA TYR A 198 4.11 10.89 1.62
C TYR A 198 2.83 10.31 1.01
N TRP A 199 1.85 11.16 0.67
CA TRP A 199 0.65 10.68 -0.03
C TRP A 199 0.94 10.22 -1.45
N ASP A 200 1.86 10.88 -2.15
CA ASP A 200 2.35 10.42 -3.45
C ASP A 200 3.08 9.09 -3.34
N ARG A 201 3.86 8.86 -2.27
CA ARG A 201 4.46 7.55 -1.97
C ARG A 201 3.40 6.49 -1.69
N ALA A 202 2.36 6.80 -0.91
CA ALA A 202 1.28 5.87 -0.63
C ALA A 202 0.55 5.45 -1.92
N ILE A 203 0.24 6.41 -2.77
CA ILE A 203 -0.42 6.18 -4.07
C ILE A 203 0.51 5.38 -4.99
N GLY A 204 1.79 5.71 -5.09
CA GLY A 204 2.77 4.98 -5.90
C GLY A 204 3.07 3.58 -5.37
N LEU A 205 2.99 3.35 -4.06
CA LEU A 205 3.06 2.00 -3.50
C LEU A 205 1.80 1.20 -3.91
N LEU A 206 0.60 1.76 -3.71
CA LEU A 206 -0.65 1.12 -4.08
C LEU A 206 -0.67 0.75 -5.58
N ASP A 207 -0.16 1.63 -6.44
CA ASP A 207 0.04 1.41 -7.87
C ASP A 207 0.86 0.15 -8.17
N ARG A 208 2.06 0.03 -7.59
CA ARG A 208 2.91 -1.16 -7.77
C ARG A 208 2.28 -2.43 -7.21
N LEU A 209 1.61 -2.36 -6.06
CA LEU A 209 0.92 -3.52 -5.48
C LEU A 209 -0.20 -4.03 -6.40
N CYS A 210 -0.89 -3.09 -7.06
CA CYS A 210 -1.96 -3.37 -8.00
C CYS A 210 -1.47 -4.02 -9.30
N GLU A 211 -0.23 -3.78 -9.75
CA GLU A 211 0.35 -4.42 -10.94
C GLU A 211 0.75 -5.89 -10.74
N VAL A 212 1.02 -6.31 -9.49
CA VAL A 212 1.42 -7.69 -9.19
C VAL A 212 0.33 -8.67 -9.65
N GLY A 213 0.70 -9.61 -10.51
CA GLY A 213 -0.17 -10.66 -11.06
C GLY A 213 -0.94 -10.28 -12.32
N ARG A 214 -0.88 -9.02 -12.79
CA ARG A 214 -1.55 -8.63 -14.06
C ARG A 214 -0.81 -9.06 -15.30
N GLU A 215 0.51 -9.17 -15.24
CA GLU A 215 1.35 -9.62 -16.35
C GLU A 215 1.07 -11.10 -16.70
N ALA A 216 0.75 -11.92 -15.70
CA ALA A 216 0.37 -13.33 -15.89
C ALA A 216 -1.05 -13.52 -16.46
N ALA A 217 -1.88 -12.48 -16.46
CA ALA A 217 -3.26 -12.51 -16.94
C ALA A 217 -3.40 -12.12 -18.42
N VAL A 218 -2.31 -11.76 -19.11
CA VAL A 218 -2.31 -11.69 -20.57
C VAL A 218 -2.38 -13.13 -21.10
N PRO A 219 -3.49 -13.56 -21.73
CA PRO A 219 -3.56 -14.91 -22.26
C PRO A 219 -2.48 -15.03 -23.35
N ALA A 220 -1.60 -16.03 -23.21
CA ALA A 220 -0.77 -16.49 -24.31
C ALA A 220 -1.71 -16.71 -25.51
N GLY A 221 -1.56 -15.86 -26.53
CA GLY A 221 -2.38 -15.92 -27.73
C GLY A 221 -2.30 -17.33 -28.31
N ARG A 222 -3.48 -17.88 -28.61
CA ARG A 222 -3.67 -19.13 -29.34
C ARG A 222 -2.74 -19.19 -30.55
N GLU A 223 -1.76 -20.08 -30.52
CA GLU A 223 -1.17 -20.61 -31.75
C GLU A 223 -2.21 -21.59 -32.34
N ASP A 224 -3.19 -21.02 -33.05
CA ASP A 224 -4.12 -21.82 -33.83
C ASP A 224 -3.39 -22.39 -35.05
N VAL A 225 -3.29 -23.71 -35.01
CA VAL A 225 -2.96 -24.66 -36.06
C VAL A 225 -3.85 -24.40 -37.28
N GLU A 226 -3.35 -23.72 -38.32
CA GLU A 226 -3.79 -23.99 -39.70
C GLU A 226 -2.90 -23.37 -40.79
N SER A 227 -2.02 -24.20 -41.37
CA SER A 227 -1.67 -24.10 -42.79
C SER A 227 -1.21 -25.45 -43.33
N ASN A 228 -2.14 -26.40 -43.34
CA ASN A 228 -2.14 -27.47 -44.33
C ASN A 228 -2.88 -26.96 -45.60
N ARG A 229 -2.17 -26.26 -46.48
CA ARG A 229 -2.55 -26.11 -47.90
C ARG A 229 -1.33 -25.78 -48.75
N ARG A 230 -0.56 -26.80 -49.15
CA ARG A 230 0.08 -26.87 -50.50
C ARG A 230 0.31 -28.32 -50.89
N ASN A 231 -0.64 -28.87 -51.64
CA ASN A 231 -0.40 -29.91 -52.62
C ASN A 231 -1.48 -29.80 -53.70
N VAL A 232 -1.26 -28.95 -54.71
CA VAL A 232 -1.79 -29.09 -56.09
C VAL A 232 -0.90 -28.23 -57.00
N THR A 233 -0.37 -28.84 -58.08
CA THR A 233 0.31 -28.26 -59.28
C THR A 233 1.64 -27.55 -59.04
N ALA A 234 2.77 -27.90 -59.67
CA ALA A 234 3.03 -28.50 -60.98
C ALA A 234 4.23 -29.45 -60.92
#